data_AF-A0A927B8Y6-F1
#
_entry.id   AF-A0A927B8Y6-F1
#
_cell.length_a   1.000
_cell.length_b   1.000
_cell.length_c   1.000
_cell.angle_alpha   90.00
_cell.angle_beta   90.00
_cell.angle_gamma   90.00
#
_symmetry.space_group_name_H-M   'P 1'
#
loop_
_entity.id
_entity.type
_entity.pdbx_description
1 polymer ?
#
loop_
_entity_poly.entity_id
_entity_poly.type
_entity_poly.pdbx_seq_one_letter_code
_entity_poly.pdbx_strand_id
1 'polypeptide(L)'
;MQVKYYLFFLLLTASVYGQKPAPPAIYSDPVSALQTYHENLAQLRQEHKNQQELPDLKFFMFGMGDRLKLIYRNGRLLNAMTGNIEEQWNVKQEVILPSEYLVHLALADGQTVQIREDESGVWLLQTAKRPRLIPGTRSRLSLPRFANKTFGPVLRVLHQEVLINVINGRPVPNFLVYFKPWYRDAAQMAMVLRATDNLHLIRDWILAIRDPFDRNNQRETDNLGQVLFLVSLVSNKTHPVVPVVLDSARRFQTEKHIVGKTDNVAHPVYQTKWLKYGLKSLDLSDTYLIPKQADSYSSVFWLDYKTEHVDEKRVDDNFSNNPFFGWAEDHFYDQANVSEKRGMVGNIDYPLSWQQRDIDAHYPGLTVLDRELVKQKIAFPHAWHAAEMFLLLNEK
;
A
#
# COMPACT_ATOMS: atom_id res chain seq x y z
N MET A 1 -55.19 42.55 11.28
CA MET A 1 -55.28 41.63 10.13
C MET A 1 -54.19 42.04 9.14
N GLN A 2 -53.00 41.44 9.24
CA GLN A 2 -51.82 41.81 8.45
C GLN A 2 -51.15 40.53 7.97
N VAL A 3 -51.17 40.34 6.66
CA VAL A 3 -50.52 39.26 5.92
C VAL A 3 -49.03 39.57 5.89
N LYS A 4 -48.19 38.68 6.43
CA LYS A 4 -46.73 38.75 6.29
C LYS A 4 -46.26 37.78 5.20
N TYR A 5 -45.59 38.37 4.22
CA TYR A 5 -44.85 37.73 3.14
C TYR A 5 -43.78 36.77 3.67
N TYR A 6 -43.85 35.51 3.28
CA TYR A 6 -42.71 34.59 3.26
C TYR A 6 -42.63 33.96 1.87
N LEU A 7 -41.93 34.62 0.96
CA LEU A 7 -41.48 34.03 -0.30
C LEU A 7 -40.06 34.53 -0.55
N PHE A 8 -39.24 33.66 -1.14
CA PHE A 8 -37.82 33.83 -1.51
C PHE A 8 -36.77 33.53 -0.45
N PHE A 9 -36.52 32.24 -0.21
CA PHE A 9 -35.18 31.67 -0.09
C PHE A 9 -35.19 30.21 -0.59
N LEU A 10 -35.46 30.04 -1.87
CA LEU A 10 -35.29 28.78 -2.60
C LEU A 10 -34.69 29.18 -3.94
N LEU A 11 -33.36 29.17 -4.03
CA LEU A 11 -32.54 29.12 -5.26
C LEU A 11 -31.09 29.39 -4.87
N LEU A 12 -30.31 28.31 -4.72
CA LEU A 12 -28.85 28.17 -4.96
C LEU A 12 -28.28 26.94 -4.24
N THR A 13 -28.94 25.79 -4.33
CA THR A 13 -28.22 24.51 -4.35
C THR A 13 -27.93 24.22 -5.82
N ALA A 14 -27.03 25.00 -6.40
CA ALA A 14 -26.45 24.63 -7.68
C ALA A 14 -25.82 23.26 -7.50
N SER A 15 -26.39 22.29 -8.19
CA SER A 15 -25.97 20.92 -8.28
C SER A 15 -24.46 20.86 -8.51
N VAL A 16 -23.68 20.52 -7.48
CA VAL A 16 -22.27 20.08 -7.64
C VAL A 16 -22.24 18.65 -8.22
N TYR A 17 -23.20 18.35 -9.10
CA TYR A 17 -23.25 17.14 -9.89
C TYR A 17 -22.47 17.40 -11.18
N GLY A 18 -21.23 16.91 -11.20
CA GLY A 18 -20.64 16.41 -12.45
C GLY A 18 -19.91 17.42 -13.33
N GLN A 19 -19.17 18.38 -12.79
CA GLN A 19 -18.05 18.89 -13.59
C GLN A 19 -17.07 17.73 -13.83
N LYS A 20 -16.91 17.35 -15.09
CA LYS A 20 -15.85 16.41 -15.49
C LYS A 20 -14.53 17.01 -15.03
N PRO A 21 -13.70 16.27 -14.27
CA PRO A 21 -12.39 16.79 -13.87
C PRO A 21 -11.63 17.25 -15.12
N ALA A 22 -11.03 18.42 -15.04
CA ALA A 22 -10.25 18.98 -16.13
C ALA A 22 -9.11 18.00 -16.47
N PRO A 23 -8.91 17.65 -17.75
CA PRO A 23 -7.81 16.77 -18.13
C PRO A 23 -6.45 17.37 -17.71
N PRO A 24 -5.47 16.54 -17.35
CA PRO A 24 -4.14 17.02 -17.01
C PRO A 24 -3.46 17.62 -18.24
N ALA A 25 -2.65 18.65 -18.01
CA ALA A 25 -1.75 19.20 -19.01
C ALA A 25 -0.49 18.32 -19.16
N ILE A 26 0.19 18.49 -20.30
CA ILE A 26 1.51 17.93 -20.55
C ILE A 26 2.49 18.43 -19.47
N TYR A 27 3.24 17.52 -18.88
CA TYR A 27 4.28 17.83 -17.89
C TYR A 27 5.51 18.38 -18.61
N SER A 28 5.96 19.59 -18.25
CA SER A 28 6.93 20.34 -19.05
C SER A 28 8.39 19.93 -18.86
N ASP A 29 8.78 19.47 -17.66
CA ASP A 29 10.18 19.18 -17.33
C ASP A 29 10.34 17.85 -16.55
N PRO A 30 10.14 16.71 -17.23
CA PRO A 30 10.26 15.39 -16.59
C PRO A 30 11.70 15.06 -16.18
N VAL A 31 12.72 15.64 -16.82
CA VAL A 31 14.13 15.33 -16.55
C VAL A 31 14.58 15.97 -15.25
N SER A 32 14.29 17.26 -15.03
CA SER A 32 14.62 17.91 -13.76
C SER A 32 13.88 17.26 -12.58
N ALA A 33 12.59 16.95 -12.76
CA ALA A 33 11.82 16.27 -11.71
C ALA A 33 12.34 14.86 -11.39
N LEU A 34 12.85 14.13 -12.40
CA LEU A 34 13.51 12.84 -12.19
C LEU A 34 14.80 12.99 -11.38
N GLN A 35 15.59 14.02 -11.68
CA GLN A 35 16.81 14.30 -10.93
C GLN A 35 16.50 14.58 -9.45
N THR A 36 15.48 15.38 -9.15
CA THR A 36 15.03 15.61 -7.77
C THR A 36 14.61 14.32 -7.07
N TYR A 37 13.91 13.42 -7.78
CA TYR A 37 13.55 12.12 -7.23
C TYR A 37 14.78 11.26 -6.91
N HIS A 38 15.75 11.18 -7.82
CA HIS A 38 16.98 10.43 -7.61
C HIS A 38 17.80 10.97 -6.44
N GLU A 39 17.90 12.29 -6.28
CA GLU A 39 18.58 12.91 -5.14
C GLU A 39 17.90 12.55 -3.81
N ASN A 40 16.57 12.57 -3.78
CA ASN A 40 15.79 12.21 -2.59
C ASN A 40 15.94 10.72 -2.22
N LEU A 41 15.93 9.84 -3.23
CA LEU A 41 16.13 8.41 -3.03
C LEU A 41 17.58 8.08 -2.65
N ALA A 42 18.56 8.78 -3.21
CA ALA A 42 19.97 8.64 -2.82
C ALA A 42 20.19 9.03 -1.36
N GLN A 43 19.57 10.12 -0.90
CA GLN A 43 19.59 10.49 0.52
C GLN A 43 18.98 9.39 1.40
N LEU A 44 17.83 8.81 1.00
CA LEU A 44 17.22 7.70 1.76
C LEU A 44 18.16 6.48 1.85
N ARG A 45 18.82 6.12 0.75
CA ARG A 45 19.82 5.04 0.70
C ARG A 45 21.08 5.32 1.54
N GLN A 46 21.42 6.58 1.77
CA GLN A 46 22.51 6.96 2.70
C GLN A 46 22.09 6.80 4.16
N GLU A 47 20.83 7.12 4.46
CA GLU A 47 20.26 6.95 5.79
C GLU A 47 20.04 5.47 6.15
N HIS A 48 19.67 4.63 5.18
CA HIS A 48 19.43 3.20 5.33
C HIS A 48 20.54 2.42 4.61
N LYS A 49 21.63 2.13 5.33
CA LYS A 49 22.85 1.51 4.76
C LYS A 49 22.64 0.05 4.33
N ASN A 50 21.61 -0.61 4.85
CA ASN A 50 21.26 -1.96 4.44
C ASN A 50 20.60 -1.90 3.06
N GLN A 51 21.30 -2.42 2.06
CA GLN A 51 20.87 -2.41 0.66
C GLN A 51 20.67 -3.82 0.14
N GLN A 52 19.69 -3.98 -0.74
CA GLN A 52 19.46 -5.21 -1.49
C GLN A 52 19.74 -4.96 -2.97
N GLU A 53 20.57 -5.83 -3.56
CA GLU A 53 20.69 -5.88 -5.01
C GLU A 53 19.43 -6.51 -5.60
N LEU A 54 18.76 -5.76 -6.47
CA LEU A 54 17.53 -6.12 -7.15
C LEU A 54 17.73 -6.00 -8.68
N PRO A 55 17.00 -6.79 -9.48
CA PRO A 55 17.10 -6.73 -10.93
C PRO A 55 16.56 -5.38 -11.44
N ASP A 56 17.39 -4.64 -12.18
CA ASP A 56 16.99 -3.39 -12.83
C ASP A 56 16.09 -3.69 -14.04
N LEU A 57 14.80 -3.41 -13.89
CA LEU A 57 13.77 -3.65 -14.90
C LEU A 57 13.10 -2.34 -15.29
N LYS A 58 13.15 -2.02 -16.58
CA LYS A 58 12.52 -0.81 -17.12
C LYS A 58 11.04 -1.02 -17.41
N PHE A 59 10.20 -0.76 -16.41
CA PHE A 59 8.75 -0.71 -16.55
C PHE A 59 8.12 0.32 -15.60
N PHE A 60 6.85 0.64 -15.83
CA PHE A 60 6.04 1.43 -14.88
C PHE A 60 4.62 0.89 -14.81
N MET A 61 4.05 0.80 -13.60
CA MET A 61 2.67 0.36 -13.42
C MET A 61 1.71 1.54 -13.26
N PHE A 62 0.60 1.49 -13.98
CA PHE A 62 -0.52 2.41 -13.81
C PHE A 62 -1.78 1.66 -13.38
N GLY A 63 -2.76 2.39 -12.86
CA GLY A 63 -4.05 1.84 -12.44
C GLY A 63 -4.16 1.74 -10.92
N MET A 64 -3.74 2.80 -10.22
CA MET A 64 -3.91 2.96 -8.78
C MET A 64 -5.38 2.85 -8.35
N GLY A 65 -5.63 2.23 -7.19
CA GLY A 65 -7.00 1.97 -6.71
C GLY A 65 -7.71 0.94 -7.60
N ASP A 66 -9.04 1.00 -7.71
CA ASP A 66 -9.81 0.00 -8.47
C ASP A 66 -9.84 0.23 -10.00
N ARG A 67 -8.75 0.76 -10.56
CA ARG A 67 -8.62 1.05 -11.99
C ARG A 67 -8.11 -0.17 -12.74
N LEU A 68 -8.35 -0.20 -14.06
CA LEU A 68 -7.66 -1.12 -14.97
C LEU A 68 -6.14 -1.04 -14.74
N LYS A 69 -5.53 -2.19 -14.47
CA LYS A 69 -4.10 -2.33 -14.21
C LYS A 69 -3.35 -2.35 -15.53
N LEU A 70 -2.38 -1.46 -15.68
CA LEU A 70 -1.60 -1.29 -16.90
C LEU A 70 -0.10 -1.32 -16.61
N ILE A 71 0.68 -1.82 -17.56
CA ILE A 71 2.14 -1.85 -17.49
C ILE A 71 2.70 -1.15 -18.73
N TYR A 72 3.46 -0.08 -18.53
CA TYR A 72 4.33 0.43 -19.57
C TYR A 72 5.65 -0.34 -19.59
N ARG A 73 6.10 -0.80 -20.77
CA ARG A 73 7.41 -1.42 -20.97
C ARG A 73 7.83 -1.35 -22.43
N ASN A 74 9.04 -0.83 -22.70
CA ASN A 74 9.67 -0.82 -24.02
C ASN A 74 8.74 -0.31 -25.14
N GLY A 75 8.14 0.87 -24.96
CA GLY A 75 7.24 1.48 -25.93
C GLY A 75 5.88 0.79 -26.08
N ARG A 76 5.50 -0.10 -25.17
CA ARG A 76 4.17 -0.74 -25.14
C ARG A 76 3.46 -0.43 -23.84
N LEU A 77 2.16 -0.19 -23.91
CA LEU A 77 1.26 -0.16 -22.77
C LEU A 77 0.42 -1.43 -22.80
N LEU A 78 0.56 -2.24 -21.77
CA LEU A 78 -0.05 -3.56 -21.66
C LEU A 78 -1.15 -3.56 -20.60
N ASN A 79 -2.20 -4.33 -20.82
CA ASN A 79 -3.11 -4.74 -19.76
C ASN A 79 -2.40 -5.74 -18.85
N ALA A 80 -2.26 -5.42 -17.56
CA ALA A 80 -1.48 -6.23 -16.64
C ALA A 80 -2.11 -7.61 -16.37
N MET A 81 -3.44 -7.73 -16.50
CA MET A 81 -4.17 -8.96 -16.21
C MET A 81 -4.22 -9.93 -17.39
N THR A 82 -4.26 -9.40 -18.62
CA THR A 82 -4.39 -10.21 -19.84
C THR A 82 -3.12 -10.30 -20.67
N GLY A 83 -2.18 -9.37 -20.48
CA GLY A 83 -0.99 -9.22 -21.32
C GLY A 83 -1.25 -8.59 -22.68
N ASN A 84 -2.49 -8.21 -22.98
CA ASN A 84 -2.85 -7.57 -24.25
C ASN A 84 -2.17 -6.21 -24.39
N ILE A 85 -1.74 -5.88 -25.61
CA ILE A 85 -1.21 -4.56 -25.95
C ILE A 85 -2.39 -3.60 -26.14
N GLU A 86 -2.47 -2.59 -25.28
CA GLU A 86 -3.48 -1.52 -25.36
C GLU A 86 -2.98 -0.39 -26.28
N GLU A 87 -1.68 -0.08 -26.23
CA GLU A 87 -1.04 0.92 -27.09
C GLU A 87 0.41 0.52 -27.39
N GLN A 88 0.95 0.98 -28.53
CA GLN A 88 2.34 0.75 -28.91
C GLN A 88 2.91 1.95 -29.68
N TRP A 89 4.16 2.29 -29.39
CA TRP A 89 4.88 3.40 -30.00
C TRP A 89 6.27 2.99 -30.47
N ASN A 90 6.76 3.66 -31.52
CA ASN A 90 8.16 3.58 -31.93
C ASN A 90 8.99 4.61 -31.14
N VAL A 91 9.48 4.18 -29.98
CA VAL A 91 10.15 5.04 -28.99
C VAL A 91 11.61 5.24 -29.35
N LYS A 92 12.06 6.51 -29.40
CA LYS A 92 13.47 6.90 -29.52
C LYS A 92 14.11 7.08 -28.14
N GLN A 93 13.38 7.71 -27.22
CA GLN A 93 13.82 7.93 -25.84
C GLN A 93 12.61 7.87 -24.91
N GLU A 94 12.82 7.30 -23.72
CA GLU A 94 11.83 7.24 -22.65
C GLU A 94 12.40 7.79 -21.35
N VAL A 95 11.53 8.42 -20.55
CA VAL A 95 11.78 8.84 -19.18
C VAL A 95 10.62 8.34 -18.34
N ILE A 96 10.91 7.42 -17.42
CA ILE A 96 9.96 6.96 -16.40
C ILE A 96 10.18 7.85 -15.17
N LEU A 97 9.14 8.54 -14.73
CA LEU A 97 9.17 9.43 -13.57
C LEU A 97 8.14 8.94 -12.53
N PRO A 98 8.56 8.02 -11.63
CA PRO A 98 7.65 7.39 -10.68
C PRO A 98 6.95 8.37 -9.75
N SER A 99 7.67 9.37 -9.25
CA SER A 99 7.14 10.38 -8.33
C SER A 99 6.06 11.26 -8.96
N GLU A 100 5.96 11.34 -10.28
CA GLU A 100 4.91 12.09 -10.99
C GLU A 100 3.88 11.18 -11.66
N TYR A 101 3.96 9.86 -11.44
CA TYR A 101 3.12 8.86 -12.07
C TYR A 101 3.08 9.04 -13.59
N LEU A 102 4.26 9.21 -14.19
CA LEU A 102 4.45 9.69 -15.55
C LEU A 102 5.45 8.82 -16.31
N VAL A 103 5.10 8.48 -17.54
CA VAL A 103 6.05 8.01 -18.56
C VAL A 103 6.04 9.01 -19.71
N HIS A 104 7.20 9.60 -20.00
CA HIS A 104 7.41 10.53 -21.10
C HIS A 104 8.18 9.86 -22.23
N LEU A 105 7.65 9.95 -23.45
CA LEU A 105 8.19 9.32 -24.64
C LEU A 105 8.51 10.37 -25.71
N ALA A 106 9.74 10.36 -26.20
CA ALA A 106 10.10 10.96 -27.47
C ALA A 106 10.09 9.89 -28.55
N LEU A 107 9.27 10.07 -29.58
CA LEU A 107 9.09 9.10 -30.65
C LEU A 107 10.09 9.31 -31.79
N ALA A 108 10.29 8.26 -32.60
CA ALA A 108 11.21 8.30 -33.74
C ALA A 108 10.82 9.33 -34.81
N ASP A 109 9.55 9.70 -34.90
CA ASP A 109 9.01 10.71 -35.82
C ASP A 109 9.05 12.15 -35.26
N GLY A 110 9.67 12.34 -34.09
CA GLY A 110 9.79 13.63 -33.42
C GLY A 110 8.58 14.04 -32.57
N GLN A 111 7.51 13.22 -32.51
CA GLN A 111 6.39 13.47 -31.62
C GLN A 111 6.72 13.18 -30.15
N THR A 112 5.98 13.81 -29.25
CA THR A 112 6.04 13.54 -27.81
C THR A 112 4.73 12.94 -27.31
N VAL A 113 4.82 11.89 -26.50
CA VAL A 113 3.69 11.26 -25.83
C VAL A 113 3.97 11.22 -24.34
N GLN A 114 2.94 11.47 -23.52
CA GLN A 114 2.98 11.21 -22.09
C GLN A 114 1.85 10.28 -21.68
N ILE A 115 2.19 9.27 -20.89
CA ILE A 115 1.25 8.44 -20.15
C ILE A 115 1.29 8.94 -18.71
N ARG A 116 0.20 9.50 -18.21
CA ARG A 116 0.15 10.14 -16.89
C ARG A 116 -1.06 9.68 -16.10
N GLU A 117 -0.88 9.34 -14.83
CA GLU A 117 -1.98 9.01 -13.94
C GLU A 117 -2.23 10.12 -12.91
N ASP A 118 -3.49 10.51 -12.74
CA ASP A 118 -3.93 11.53 -11.78
C ASP A 118 -5.09 11.01 -10.91
N GLU A 119 -5.73 11.89 -10.14
CA GLU A 119 -6.85 11.59 -9.26
C GLU A 119 -8.11 11.08 -10.00
N SER A 120 -8.16 11.21 -11.33
CA SER A 120 -9.31 10.84 -12.16
C SER A 120 -9.09 9.59 -13.02
N GLY A 121 -7.86 9.30 -13.43
CA GLY A 121 -7.50 8.08 -14.17
C GLY A 121 -6.17 8.17 -14.91
N VAL A 122 -5.97 7.28 -15.88
CA VAL A 122 -4.75 7.22 -16.69
C VAL A 122 -5.00 7.90 -18.03
N TRP A 123 -4.13 8.85 -18.38
CA TRP A 123 -4.27 9.72 -19.53
C TRP A 123 -3.14 9.51 -20.52
N LEU A 124 -3.48 9.65 -21.80
CA LEU A 124 -2.56 9.79 -22.91
C LEU A 124 -2.60 11.22 -23.40
N LEU A 125 -1.45 11.89 -23.32
CA LEU A 125 -1.25 13.28 -23.71
C LEU A 125 -0.29 13.32 -24.88
N GLN A 126 -0.67 14.04 -25.93
CA GLN A 126 0.16 14.22 -27.13
C GLN A 126 0.07 15.68 -27.57
N THR A 127 1.19 16.23 -28.03
CA THR A 127 1.21 17.60 -28.57
C THR A 127 0.20 17.73 -29.70
N ALA A 128 -0.56 18.82 -29.71
CA ALA A 128 -1.61 19.13 -30.69
C ALA A 128 -2.82 18.16 -30.74
N LYS A 129 -2.94 17.21 -29.81
CA LYS A 129 -4.13 16.36 -29.66
C LYS A 129 -4.82 16.61 -28.33
N ARG A 130 -6.12 16.35 -28.28
CA ARG A 130 -6.90 16.42 -27.03
C ARG A 130 -6.44 15.31 -26.08
N PRO A 131 -6.28 15.58 -24.78
CA PRO A 131 -6.04 14.55 -23.77
C PRO A 131 -7.07 13.42 -23.86
N ARG A 132 -6.60 12.17 -23.85
CA ARG A 132 -7.45 10.99 -23.90
C ARG A 132 -7.33 10.19 -22.61
N LEU A 133 -8.46 9.97 -21.94
CA LEU A 133 -8.54 9.04 -20.81
C LEU A 133 -8.57 7.59 -21.34
N ILE A 134 -7.76 6.71 -20.77
CA ILE A 134 -7.76 5.29 -21.12
C ILE A 134 -9.04 4.63 -20.55
N PRO A 135 -9.84 3.92 -21.38
CA PRO A 135 -11.03 3.21 -20.90
C PRO A 135 -10.73 2.27 -19.73
N GLY A 136 -11.67 2.14 -18.80
CA GLY A 136 -11.49 1.30 -17.60
C GLY A 136 -10.62 1.90 -16.49
N THR A 137 -10.03 3.09 -16.69
CA THR A 137 -9.19 3.74 -15.66
C THR A 137 -9.90 4.88 -14.91
N ARG A 138 -11.16 5.17 -15.23
CA ARG A 138 -11.93 6.22 -14.56
C ARG A 138 -12.33 5.77 -13.16
N SER A 139 -11.64 6.23 -12.14
CA SER A 139 -12.02 6.07 -10.74
C SER A 139 -11.36 7.16 -9.90
N ARG A 140 -12.05 7.67 -8.87
CA ARG A 140 -11.53 8.77 -8.03
C ARG A 140 -10.70 8.25 -6.87
N LEU A 141 -9.56 8.90 -6.65
CA LEU A 141 -8.68 8.70 -5.50
C LEU A 141 -7.96 10.00 -5.18
N SER A 142 -7.29 10.06 -4.03
CA SER A 142 -6.51 11.21 -3.57
C SER A 142 -5.01 10.94 -3.78
N LEU A 143 -4.26 11.88 -4.36
CA LEU A 143 -2.82 11.76 -4.65
C LEU A 143 -1.99 12.92 -4.05
N PRO A 144 -1.91 13.02 -2.72
CA PRO A 144 -1.17 14.09 -2.05
C PRO A 144 0.27 14.25 -2.57
N ARG A 145 0.71 15.50 -2.67
CA ARG A 145 2.07 15.85 -3.16
C ARG A 145 3.17 15.62 -2.14
N PHE A 146 2.83 15.53 -0.85
CA PHE A 146 3.77 15.44 0.27
C PHE A 146 4.86 16.54 0.23
N ALA A 147 4.52 17.74 -0.25
CA ALA A 147 5.48 18.82 -0.50
C ALA A 147 6.17 19.35 0.78
N ASN A 148 5.58 19.10 1.95
CA ASN A 148 6.12 19.46 3.26
C ASN A 148 6.92 18.33 3.93
N LYS A 149 7.19 17.23 3.22
CA LYS A 149 7.91 16.06 3.75
C LYS A 149 9.30 15.96 3.16
N THR A 150 10.28 15.63 3.99
CA THR A 150 11.68 15.43 3.59
C THR A 150 11.80 14.45 2.42
N PHE A 151 11.06 13.35 2.47
CA PHE A 151 11.05 12.31 1.44
C PHE A 151 9.80 12.36 0.53
N GLY A 152 9.27 13.55 0.26
CA GLY A 152 8.02 13.75 -0.49
C GLY A 152 7.94 12.96 -1.81
N PRO A 153 8.94 13.06 -2.72
CA PRO A 153 8.98 12.26 -3.95
C PRO A 153 8.94 10.75 -3.72
N VAL A 154 9.67 10.23 -2.74
CA VAL A 154 9.66 8.80 -2.37
C VAL A 154 8.31 8.38 -1.80
N LEU A 155 7.70 9.20 -0.94
CA LEU A 155 6.36 8.94 -0.38
C LEU A 155 5.30 8.81 -1.47
N ARG A 156 5.41 9.57 -2.57
CA ARG A 156 4.52 9.41 -3.74
C ARG A 156 4.67 8.03 -4.38
N VAL A 157 5.90 7.55 -4.55
CA VAL A 157 6.15 6.21 -5.12
C VAL A 157 5.61 5.11 -4.21
N LEU A 158 5.90 5.17 -2.91
CA LEU A 158 5.40 4.18 -1.95
C LEU A 158 3.86 4.19 -1.85
N HIS A 159 3.25 5.37 -1.93
CA HIS A 159 1.79 5.51 -1.97
C HIS A 159 1.20 4.85 -3.23
N GLN A 160 1.83 5.05 -4.39
CA GLN A 160 1.44 4.35 -5.62
C GLN A 160 1.54 2.83 -5.47
N GLU A 161 2.59 2.33 -4.84
CA GLU A 161 2.80 0.89 -4.62
C GLU A 161 1.80 0.25 -3.64
N VAL A 162 1.25 1.03 -2.71
CA VAL A 162 0.08 0.61 -1.92
C VAL A 162 -1.19 0.63 -2.78
N LEU A 163 -1.43 1.71 -3.53
CA LEU A 163 -2.66 1.88 -4.30
C LEU A 163 -2.79 0.90 -5.48
N ILE A 164 -1.69 0.57 -6.17
CA ILE A 164 -1.69 -0.34 -7.32
C ILE A 164 -2.11 -1.76 -6.91
N ASN A 165 -1.98 -2.09 -5.63
CA ASN A 165 -2.33 -3.37 -5.04
C ASN A 165 -3.77 -3.42 -4.49
N VAL A 166 -4.60 -2.43 -4.81
CA VAL A 166 -6.06 -2.52 -4.64
C VAL A 166 -6.67 -3.05 -5.94
N ILE A 167 -7.37 -4.18 -5.86
CA ILE A 167 -8.01 -4.82 -7.02
C ILE A 167 -9.43 -5.26 -6.69
N ASN A 168 -10.42 -4.81 -7.46
CA ASN A 168 -11.85 -5.02 -7.21
C ASN A 168 -12.26 -4.63 -5.79
N GLY A 169 -11.75 -3.49 -5.31
CA GLY A 169 -11.93 -2.99 -3.95
C GLY A 169 -11.26 -3.80 -2.85
N ARG A 170 -10.34 -4.73 -3.19
CA ARG A 170 -9.66 -5.61 -2.23
C ARG A 170 -8.17 -5.22 -2.10
N PRO A 171 -7.65 -5.06 -0.88
CA PRO A 171 -6.23 -4.83 -0.63
C PRO A 171 -5.47 -6.16 -0.63
N VAL A 172 -4.66 -6.43 -1.66
CA VAL A 172 -3.84 -7.65 -1.76
C VAL A 172 -2.35 -7.33 -1.58
N PRO A 173 -1.50 -8.26 -1.13
CA PRO A 173 -0.07 -7.97 -0.95
C PRO A 173 0.63 -7.59 -2.27
N ASN A 174 0.33 -8.33 -3.34
CA ASN A 174 0.73 -8.04 -4.71
C ASN A 174 -0.31 -8.60 -5.68
N PHE A 175 -0.91 -7.76 -6.53
CA PHE A 175 -2.04 -8.18 -7.38
C PHE A 175 -1.68 -9.18 -8.49
N LEU A 176 -0.39 -9.36 -8.81
CA LEU A 176 0.07 -10.30 -9.83
C LEU A 176 0.31 -11.70 -9.27
N VAL A 177 0.63 -11.83 -7.97
CA VAL A 177 0.99 -13.13 -7.37
C VAL A 177 0.09 -13.56 -6.21
N TYR A 178 -0.76 -12.68 -5.68
CA TYR A 178 -1.75 -13.00 -4.64
C TYR A 178 -3.18 -12.73 -5.12
N PHE A 179 -4.05 -13.72 -4.91
CA PHE A 179 -5.45 -13.66 -5.33
C PHE A 179 -6.42 -13.19 -4.22
N LYS A 180 -5.95 -13.15 -2.98
CA LYS A 180 -6.77 -12.86 -1.79
C LYS A 180 -6.06 -11.86 -0.88
N PRO A 181 -6.82 -10.97 -0.23
CA PRO A 181 -6.31 -10.15 0.86
C PRO A 181 -5.81 -10.98 2.03
N TRP A 182 -4.72 -10.54 2.62
CA TRP A 182 -4.25 -10.99 3.94
C TRP A 182 -4.59 -9.90 4.95
N TYR A 183 -5.16 -10.25 6.10
CA TYR A 183 -5.61 -9.23 7.05
C TYR A 183 -4.46 -8.40 7.63
N ARG A 184 -3.27 -8.99 7.74
CA ARG A 184 -2.05 -8.33 8.19
C ARG A 184 -1.60 -7.25 7.19
N ASP A 185 -1.43 -7.60 5.93
CA ASP A 185 -1.13 -6.65 4.85
C ASP A 185 -2.23 -5.59 4.70
N ALA A 186 -3.49 -6.02 4.71
CA ALA A 186 -4.64 -5.12 4.57
C ALA A 186 -4.71 -4.10 5.70
N ALA A 187 -4.38 -4.47 6.94
CA ALA A 187 -4.34 -3.55 8.07
C ALA A 187 -3.30 -2.44 7.85
N GLN A 188 -2.11 -2.80 7.37
CA GLN A 188 -1.03 -1.85 7.07
C GLN A 188 -1.39 -0.94 5.89
N MET A 189 -1.91 -1.52 4.81
CA MET A 189 -2.45 -0.75 3.68
C MET A 189 -3.55 0.22 4.15
N ALA A 190 -4.47 -0.22 5.00
CA ALA A 190 -5.58 0.60 5.47
C ALA A 190 -5.13 1.83 6.27
N MET A 191 -4.00 1.74 6.99
CA MET A 191 -3.41 2.91 7.67
C MET A 191 -2.93 3.97 6.67
N VAL A 192 -2.24 3.56 5.61
CA VAL A 192 -1.82 4.46 4.52
C VAL A 192 -3.01 5.03 3.79
N LEU A 193 -4.00 4.19 3.46
CA LEU A 193 -5.22 4.62 2.77
C LEU A 193 -6.01 5.61 3.63
N ARG A 194 -6.10 5.41 4.95
CA ARG A 194 -6.70 6.42 5.85
C ARG A 194 -5.89 7.72 5.87
N ALA A 195 -4.57 7.63 6.00
CA ALA A 195 -3.70 8.80 6.07
C ALA A 195 -3.70 9.66 4.80
N THR A 196 -4.09 9.07 3.66
CA THR A 196 -4.09 9.71 2.34
C THR A 196 -5.47 10.00 1.78
N ASP A 197 -6.54 9.82 2.57
CA ASP A 197 -7.94 9.99 2.15
C ASP A 197 -8.36 9.06 0.99
N ASN A 198 -7.97 7.79 1.10
CA ASN A 198 -8.24 6.71 0.15
C ASN A 198 -8.92 5.48 0.76
N LEU A 199 -9.34 5.55 2.03
CA LEU A 199 -9.97 4.41 2.72
C LEU A 199 -11.26 3.94 2.04
N HIS A 200 -11.96 4.83 1.32
CA HIS A 200 -13.15 4.49 0.55
C HIS A 200 -12.91 3.39 -0.48
N LEU A 201 -11.68 3.21 -0.97
CA LEU A 201 -11.33 2.21 -1.96
C LEU A 201 -11.50 0.77 -1.46
N ILE A 202 -11.38 0.54 -0.15
CA ILE A 202 -11.49 -0.80 0.47
C ILE A 202 -12.65 -0.92 1.47
N ARG A 203 -13.44 0.15 1.61
CA ARG A 203 -14.51 0.25 2.62
C ARG A 203 -15.51 -0.90 2.52
N ASP A 204 -16.00 -1.17 1.31
CA ASP A 204 -17.03 -2.19 1.10
C ASP A 204 -16.50 -3.60 1.35
N TRP A 205 -15.22 -3.84 1.04
CA TRP A 205 -14.55 -5.10 1.40
C TRP A 205 -14.49 -5.29 2.91
N ILE A 206 -14.09 -4.27 3.68
CA ILE A 206 -14.06 -4.36 5.16
C ILE A 206 -15.48 -4.63 5.71
N LEU A 207 -16.49 -3.91 5.23
CA LEU A 207 -17.89 -4.11 5.64
C LEU A 207 -18.46 -5.49 5.28
N ALA A 208 -17.82 -6.19 4.35
CA ALA A 208 -18.19 -7.55 3.94
C ALA A 208 -17.50 -8.64 4.76
N ILE A 209 -16.54 -8.32 5.65
CA ILE A 209 -15.84 -9.32 6.47
C ILE A 209 -16.84 -10.03 7.39
N ARG A 210 -16.85 -11.36 7.36
CA ARG A 210 -17.72 -12.21 8.22
C ARG A 210 -16.95 -13.31 8.95
N ASP A 211 -15.80 -13.71 8.42
CA ASP A 211 -14.87 -14.64 9.07
C ASP A 211 -13.76 -13.82 9.74
N PRO A 212 -13.41 -14.07 11.01
CA PRO A 212 -12.29 -13.41 11.66
C PRO A 212 -10.90 -13.90 11.19
N PHE A 213 -10.84 -14.90 10.31
CA PHE A 213 -9.60 -15.42 9.71
C PHE A 213 -9.63 -15.30 8.19
N ASP A 214 -8.55 -14.81 7.57
CA ASP A 214 -8.47 -14.72 6.10
C ASP A 214 -8.30 -16.10 5.44
N ARG A 215 -7.73 -17.05 6.18
CA ARG A 215 -7.47 -18.44 5.77
C ARG A 215 -6.67 -18.54 4.46
N ASN A 216 -5.75 -17.61 4.25
CA ASN A 216 -4.74 -17.78 3.19
C ASN A 216 -3.82 -18.94 3.56
N ASN A 217 -3.49 -19.06 4.85
CA ASN A 217 -2.84 -20.21 5.45
C ASN A 217 -3.80 -20.94 6.40
N GLN A 218 -3.44 -20.98 7.69
CA GLN A 218 -4.27 -21.52 8.75
C GLN A 218 -5.07 -20.41 9.44
N ARG A 219 -5.79 -20.74 10.51
CA ARG A 219 -6.42 -19.74 11.38
C ARG A 219 -5.35 -19.04 12.20
N GLU A 220 -4.84 -17.93 11.68
CA GLU A 220 -3.80 -17.16 12.34
C GLU A 220 -4.38 -16.25 13.43
N THR A 221 -3.75 -16.24 14.60
CA THR A 221 -4.42 -15.68 15.80
C THR A 221 -4.33 -14.16 15.86
N ASP A 222 -3.33 -13.57 15.22
CA ASP A 222 -3.16 -12.13 15.04
C ASP A 222 -4.26 -11.52 14.15
N ASN A 223 -4.88 -12.29 13.25
CA ASN A 223 -6.03 -11.85 12.45
C ASN A 223 -7.17 -11.30 13.32
N LEU A 224 -7.37 -11.83 14.53
CA LEU A 224 -8.44 -11.39 15.43
C LEU A 224 -8.35 -9.89 15.72
N GLY A 225 -7.15 -9.40 16.05
CA GLY A 225 -6.91 -7.99 16.31
C GLY A 225 -6.94 -7.13 15.04
N GLN A 226 -6.35 -7.64 13.95
CA GLN A 226 -6.32 -6.96 12.66
C GLN A 226 -7.73 -6.72 12.10
N VAL A 227 -8.62 -7.70 12.20
CA VAL A 227 -10.03 -7.57 11.77
C VAL A 227 -10.79 -6.54 12.59
N LEU A 228 -10.63 -6.52 13.92
CA LEU A 228 -11.27 -5.51 14.76
C LEU A 228 -10.76 -4.10 14.42
N PHE A 229 -9.45 -3.95 14.21
CA PHE A 229 -8.86 -2.70 13.74
C PHE A 229 -9.43 -2.29 12.38
N LEU A 230 -9.45 -3.17 11.38
CA LEU A 230 -10.02 -2.87 10.06
C LEU A 230 -11.48 -2.40 10.18
N VAL A 231 -12.30 -3.12 10.93
CA VAL A 231 -13.71 -2.78 11.17
C VAL A 231 -13.84 -1.39 11.81
N SER A 232 -12.95 -1.03 12.74
CA SER A 232 -12.99 0.27 13.41
C SER A 232 -12.77 1.45 12.47
N LEU A 233 -12.20 1.22 11.28
CA LEU A 233 -11.94 2.28 10.31
C LEU A 233 -13.21 2.70 9.55
N VAL A 234 -14.22 1.83 9.46
CA VAL A 234 -15.40 2.05 8.59
C VAL A 234 -16.75 1.74 9.23
N SER A 235 -16.73 1.15 10.42
CA SER A 235 -17.90 0.70 11.16
C SER A 235 -17.64 0.81 12.67
N ASN A 236 -18.41 0.09 13.48
CA ASN A 236 -18.29 0.08 14.92
C ASN A 236 -18.53 -1.33 15.49
N LYS A 237 -18.64 -1.42 16.83
CA LYS A 237 -18.82 -2.67 17.56
C LYS A 237 -20.06 -3.51 17.20
N THR A 238 -21.03 -2.97 16.45
CA THR A 238 -22.21 -3.72 15.98
C THR A 238 -21.96 -4.51 14.70
N HIS A 239 -20.79 -4.38 14.08
CA HIS A 239 -20.46 -5.12 12.87
C HIS A 239 -20.52 -6.66 13.10
N PRO A 240 -21.12 -7.44 12.19
CA PRO A 240 -21.39 -8.87 12.43
C PRO A 240 -20.18 -9.74 12.75
N VAL A 241 -18.97 -9.37 12.29
CA VAL A 241 -17.76 -10.14 12.61
C VAL A 241 -17.29 -9.95 14.06
N VAL A 242 -17.64 -8.84 14.70
CA VAL A 242 -17.16 -8.50 16.06
C VAL A 242 -17.50 -9.60 17.08
N PRO A 243 -18.76 -10.06 17.22
CA PRO A 243 -19.06 -11.16 18.13
C PRO A 243 -18.33 -12.47 17.77
N VAL A 244 -18.05 -12.71 16.48
CA VAL A 244 -17.31 -13.90 16.02
C VAL A 244 -15.83 -13.83 16.39
N VAL A 245 -15.22 -12.64 16.29
CA VAL A 245 -13.86 -12.39 16.78
C VAL A 245 -13.80 -12.62 18.29
N LEU A 246 -14.72 -12.02 19.05
CA LEU A 246 -14.73 -12.13 20.51
C LEU A 246 -14.92 -13.58 20.97
N ASP A 247 -15.78 -14.35 20.30
CA ASP A 247 -15.92 -15.78 20.58
C ASP A 247 -14.65 -16.56 20.23
N SER A 248 -14.01 -16.24 19.10
CA SER A 248 -12.76 -16.87 18.69
C SER A 248 -11.64 -16.57 19.68
N ALA A 249 -11.50 -15.32 20.14
CA ALA A 249 -10.49 -14.90 21.11
C ALA A 249 -10.59 -15.71 22.42
N ARG A 250 -11.81 -15.98 22.91
CA ARG A 250 -12.02 -16.86 24.09
C ARG A 250 -11.50 -18.29 23.89
N ARG A 251 -11.57 -18.82 22.66
CA ARG A 251 -11.11 -20.18 22.35
C ARG A 251 -9.59 -20.28 22.26
N PHE A 252 -8.90 -19.19 21.95
CA PHE A 252 -7.44 -19.10 21.94
C PHE A 252 -6.87 -18.57 23.26
N GLN A 253 -7.72 -18.29 24.25
CA GLN A 253 -7.29 -17.70 25.51
C GLN A 253 -6.56 -18.73 26.38
N THR A 254 -5.35 -18.37 26.81
CA THR A 254 -4.56 -19.06 27.83
C THR A 254 -4.33 -18.06 28.96
N GLU A 255 -4.84 -18.36 30.16
CA GLU A 255 -4.84 -17.43 31.30
C GLU A 255 -5.47 -16.06 30.93
N LYS A 256 -4.64 -15.02 30.79
CA LYS A 256 -5.04 -13.65 30.43
C LYS A 256 -4.49 -13.19 29.08
N HIS A 257 -4.00 -14.07 28.21
CA HIS A 257 -3.51 -13.72 26.88
C HIS A 257 -4.05 -14.70 25.84
N ILE A 258 -3.81 -14.46 24.54
CA ILE A 258 -4.16 -15.40 23.48
C ILE A 258 -2.93 -16.10 22.93
N VAL A 259 -3.08 -17.39 22.60
CA VAL A 259 -2.01 -18.20 22.02
C VAL A 259 -2.58 -19.04 20.88
N GLY A 260 -2.02 -18.86 19.70
CA GLY A 260 -2.19 -19.78 18.58
C GLY A 260 -1.04 -19.60 17.59
N LYS A 261 -1.27 -19.86 16.30
CA LYS A 261 -0.20 -19.74 15.28
C LYS A 261 -0.29 -18.43 14.51
N THR A 262 0.87 -17.92 14.12
CA THR A 262 1.13 -16.88 13.12
C THR A 262 2.39 -17.32 12.38
N ASP A 263 2.35 -17.46 11.05
CA ASP A 263 3.45 -18.01 10.24
C ASP A 263 3.95 -19.38 10.76
N ASN A 264 3.00 -20.23 11.17
CA ASN A 264 3.20 -21.57 11.72
C ASN A 264 3.83 -21.66 13.11
N VAL A 265 4.18 -20.53 13.74
CA VAL A 265 4.81 -20.46 15.06
C VAL A 265 3.92 -19.71 16.04
N ALA A 266 4.08 -19.96 17.34
CA ALA A 266 3.35 -19.23 18.38
C ALA A 266 4.03 -17.88 18.66
N HIS A 267 3.26 -16.81 18.59
CA HIS A 267 3.70 -15.44 18.85
C HIS A 267 2.73 -14.74 19.82
N PRO A 268 2.66 -15.19 21.09
CA PRO A 268 1.60 -14.77 22.01
C PRO A 268 1.71 -13.29 22.43
N VAL A 269 2.89 -12.68 22.40
CA VAL A 269 3.05 -11.23 22.66
C VAL A 269 2.49 -10.45 21.47
N TYR A 270 2.92 -10.79 20.26
CA TYR A 270 2.46 -10.14 19.03
C TYR A 270 0.95 -10.29 18.82
N GLN A 271 0.43 -11.52 18.95
CA GLN A 271 -0.99 -11.83 18.80
C GLN A 271 -1.83 -11.05 19.82
N THR A 272 -1.39 -11.03 21.08
CA THR A 272 -2.11 -10.31 22.15
C THR A 272 -2.04 -8.79 21.96
N LYS A 273 -0.92 -8.23 21.51
CA LYS A 273 -0.81 -6.80 21.15
C LYS A 273 -1.82 -6.41 20.07
N TRP A 274 -1.90 -7.18 18.99
CA TRP A 274 -2.91 -6.98 17.94
C TRP A 274 -4.34 -7.02 18.48
N LEU A 275 -4.68 -8.05 19.28
CA LEU A 275 -6.02 -8.18 19.84
C LEU A 275 -6.37 -6.97 20.71
N LYS A 276 -5.48 -6.58 21.64
CA LYS A 276 -5.70 -5.42 22.52
C LYS A 276 -5.88 -4.14 21.72
N TYR A 277 -5.06 -3.92 20.70
CA TYR A 277 -5.18 -2.75 19.81
C TYR A 277 -6.51 -2.74 19.05
N GLY A 278 -6.93 -3.88 18.52
CA GLY A 278 -8.23 -4.04 17.87
C GLY A 278 -9.42 -3.78 18.81
N LEU A 279 -9.37 -4.31 20.04
CA LEU A 279 -10.39 -4.06 21.07
C LEU A 279 -10.48 -2.58 21.42
N LYS A 280 -9.33 -1.94 21.68
CA LYS A 280 -9.21 -0.51 21.98
C LYS A 280 -9.78 0.34 20.85
N SER A 281 -9.51 -0.01 19.59
CA SER A 281 -9.97 0.74 18.42
C SER A 281 -11.50 0.75 18.25
N LEU A 282 -12.20 -0.23 18.82
CA LEU A 282 -13.66 -0.35 18.78
C LEU A 282 -14.36 -0.01 20.11
N ASP A 283 -13.62 0.48 21.10
CA ASP A 283 -14.14 0.74 22.46
C ASP A 283 -14.79 -0.54 23.06
N LEU A 284 -14.09 -1.66 22.93
CA LEU A 284 -14.48 -2.96 23.49
C LEU A 284 -13.74 -3.21 24.81
N SER A 285 -14.34 -4.02 25.69
CA SER A 285 -13.71 -4.41 26.94
C SER A 285 -12.45 -5.23 26.69
N ASP A 286 -11.37 -4.86 27.37
CA ASP A 286 -10.07 -5.52 27.30
C ASP A 286 -9.72 -6.14 28.65
N THR A 287 -9.78 -7.48 28.72
CA THR A 287 -9.40 -8.27 29.90
C THR A 287 -8.03 -8.94 29.74
N TYR A 288 -7.32 -8.66 28.64
CA TYR A 288 -6.09 -9.36 28.26
C TYR A 288 -4.84 -8.63 28.77
N LEU A 289 -3.81 -9.39 29.13
CA LEU A 289 -2.49 -8.93 29.53
C LEU A 289 -1.47 -9.40 28.50
N ILE A 290 -0.57 -8.52 28.08
CA ILE A 290 0.56 -8.91 27.22
C ILE A 290 1.49 -9.78 28.06
N PRO A 291 1.79 -11.03 27.65
CA PRO A 291 2.62 -11.93 28.44
C PRO A 291 4.08 -11.42 28.46
N LYS A 292 4.76 -11.59 29.59
CA LYS A 292 6.17 -11.19 29.76
C LYS A 292 7.09 -12.31 29.30
N GLN A 293 7.13 -12.55 27.99
CA GLN A 293 7.97 -13.57 27.40
C GLN A 293 8.61 -13.10 26.10
N ALA A 294 9.65 -13.84 25.74
CA ALA A 294 10.21 -13.98 24.41
C ALA A 294 9.17 -14.02 23.28
N ASP A 295 9.32 -13.15 22.28
CA ASP A 295 8.55 -13.17 21.05
C ASP A 295 9.22 -12.32 19.96
N SER A 296 9.77 -12.97 18.94
CA SER A 296 10.47 -12.30 17.85
C SER A 296 9.57 -11.35 17.06
N TYR A 297 8.25 -11.52 17.05
CA TYR A 297 7.34 -10.64 16.33
C TYR A 297 6.91 -9.43 17.15
N SER A 298 7.28 -9.37 18.44
CA SER A 298 6.90 -8.26 19.33
C SER A 298 7.35 -6.90 18.81
N SER A 299 8.55 -6.82 18.21
CA SER A 299 9.13 -5.60 17.62
C SER A 299 8.54 -5.22 16.26
N VAL A 300 7.80 -6.12 15.62
CA VAL A 300 7.08 -5.83 14.36
C VAL A 300 5.75 -5.10 14.64
N PHE A 301 5.27 -5.11 15.88
CA PHE A 301 4.09 -4.35 16.29
C PHE A 301 4.49 -3.02 16.94
N TRP A 302 4.47 -1.93 16.17
CA TRP A 302 4.90 -0.60 16.62
C TRP A 302 3.76 0.39 16.90
N LEU A 303 2.51 0.02 16.62
CA LEU A 303 1.35 0.92 16.67
C LEU A 303 0.97 1.36 18.10
N ASP A 304 1.30 0.52 19.08
CA ASP A 304 1.09 0.72 20.51
C ASP A 304 1.98 -0.29 21.26
N TYR A 305 1.98 -0.23 22.59
CA TYR A 305 2.61 -1.23 23.45
C TYR A 305 4.11 -1.50 23.19
N LYS A 306 4.86 -0.44 22.86
CA LYS A 306 6.30 -0.55 22.56
C LYS A 306 7.14 -0.95 23.78
N THR A 307 6.69 -0.67 24.99
CA THR A 307 7.43 -0.98 26.23
C THR A 307 7.12 -2.37 26.78
N GLU A 308 6.01 -2.99 26.36
CA GLU A 308 5.61 -4.34 26.73
C GLU A 308 6.25 -5.38 25.81
N HIS A 309 7.56 -5.52 25.90
CA HIS A 309 8.34 -6.57 25.25
C HIS A 309 9.47 -7.06 26.15
N VAL A 310 9.96 -8.26 25.88
CA VAL A 310 11.23 -8.77 26.44
C VAL A 310 12.27 -8.61 25.36
N ASP A 311 13.40 -7.96 25.67
CA ASP A 311 14.52 -7.84 24.75
C ASP A 311 15.08 -9.24 24.45
N GLU A 312 15.00 -9.63 23.17
CA GLU A 312 15.53 -10.88 22.65
C GLU A 312 16.38 -10.64 21.40
N LYS A 313 16.94 -11.72 20.85
CA LYS A 313 17.47 -11.69 19.49
C LYS A 313 16.32 -11.25 18.57
N ARG A 314 16.50 -10.09 17.94
CA ARG A 314 15.57 -9.49 16.96
C ARG A 314 15.21 -10.50 15.86
N VAL A 315 14.16 -10.23 15.07
CA VAL A 315 13.77 -11.09 13.93
C VAL A 315 15.01 -11.46 13.12
N ASP A 316 15.12 -12.74 12.76
CA ASP A 316 16.31 -13.32 12.11
C ASP A 316 16.69 -12.57 10.83
N ASP A 317 17.97 -12.58 10.48
CA ASP A 317 18.60 -11.68 9.50
C ASP A 317 18.16 -11.87 8.04
N ASN A 318 17.16 -12.71 7.76
CA ASN A 318 16.66 -12.98 6.41
C ASN A 318 15.64 -11.92 5.92
N PHE A 319 15.82 -10.65 6.32
CA PHE A 319 15.00 -9.50 5.89
C PHE A 319 15.00 -9.29 4.39
N SER A 320 16.01 -9.79 3.66
CA SER A 320 16.08 -9.66 2.20
C SER A 320 14.83 -10.22 1.50
N ASN A 321 14.23 -11.27 2.05
CA ASN A 321 13.00 -11.86 1.52
C ASN A 321 11.73 -11.12 1.96
N ASN A 322 11.72 -10.61 3.19
CA ASN A 322 10.57 -9.95 3.83
C ASN A 322 10.99 -8.61 4.44
N PRO A 323 11.36 -7.62 3.60
CA PRO A 323 12.01 -6.39 4.04
C PRO A 323 11.13 -5.50 4.94
N PHE A 324 9.81 -5.69 4.89
CA PHE A 324 8.86 -5.00 5.76
C PHE A 324 9.13 -5.22 7.26
N PHE A 325 9.70 -6.37 7.67
CA PHE A 325 10.04 -6.58 9.08
C PHE A 325 11.12 -5.61 9.57
N GLY A 326 12.13 -5.30 8.74
CA GLY A 326 13.20 -4.36 9.12
C GLY A 326 12.67 -2.94 9.30
N TRP A 327 11.73 -2.53 8.44
CA TRP A 327 11.06 -1.23 8.56
C TRP A 327 10.12 -1.15 9.78
N ALA A 328 9.40 -2.22 10.09
CA ALA A 328 8.57 -2.30 11.28
C ALA A 328 9.41 -2.22 12.56
N GLU A 329 10.59 -2.88 12.59
CA GLU A 329 11.53 -2.76 13.71
C GLU A 329 12.11 -1.34 13.82
N ASP A 330 12.46 -0.70 12.70
CA ASP A 330 12.91 0.69 12.71
C ASP A 330 11.83 1.60 13.33
N HIS A 331 10.56 1.44 12.97
CA HIS A 331 9.43 2.13 13.63
C HIS A 331 9.34 1.88 15.14
N PHE A 332 9.54 0.62 15.54
CA PHE A 332 9.44 0.22 16.94
C PHE A 332 10.55 0.87 17.78
N TYR A 333 11.77 0.88 17.26
CA TYR A 333 12.97 1.34 17.99
C TYR A 333 13.35 2.82 17.73
N ASP A 334 12.75 3.54 16.77
CA ASP A 334 13.08 4.95 16.43
C ASP A 334 13.00 5.88 17.66
N GLN A 335 12.12 5.58 18.63
CA GLN A 335 11.95 6.39 19.85
C GLN A 335 12.99 6.12 20.94
N ALA A 336 13.79 5.05 20.83
CA ALA A 336 14.66 4.60 21.90
C ALA A 336 16.04 5.26 21.89
N ASN A 337 16.39 6.14 20.93
CA ASN A 337 17.77 6.59 20.68
C ASN A 337 18.77 5.43 20.49
N VAL A 338 18.26 4.22 20.26
CA VAL A 338 19.01 2.98 20.15
C VAL A 338 18.52 2.25 18.91
N SER A 339 19.13 2.49 17.75
CA SER A 339 19.40 1.41 16.79
C SER A 339 20.03 1.90 15.51
N GLU A 340 20.93 1.06 15.00
CA GLU A 340 21.23 0.95 13.59
C GLU A 340 19.94 0.68 12.80
N LYS A 341 19.63 1.51 11.79
CA LYS A 341 18.48 1.34 10.90
C LYS A 341 18.60 0.05 10.10
N ARG A 342 17.63 -0.87 10.25
CA ARG A 342 17.59 -2.18 9.60
C ARG A 342 16.75 -2.20 8.33
N GLY A 343 15.82 -1.26 8.16
CA GLY A 343 14.98 -1.15 6.97
C GLY A 343 15.83 -1.12 5.70
N MET A 344 15.52 -2.00 4.75
CA MET A 344 16.28 -2.15 3.51
C MET A 344 15.75 -1.25 2.41
N VAL A 345 16.66 -0.66 1.64
CA VAL A 345 16.32 0.07 0.40
C VAL A 345 17.01 -0.60 -0.79
N GLY A 346 16.26 -0.88 -1.84
CA GLY A 346 16.80 -1.46 -3.07
C GLY A 346 17.73 -0.52 -3.84
N ASN A 347 18.57 -1.10 -4.71
CA ASN A 347 19.44 -0.35 -5.64
C ASN A 347 18.72 0.16 -6.90
N ILE A 348 17.47 -0.23 -7.13
CA ILE A 348 16.65 0.20 -8.27
C ILE A 348 15.75 1.39 -7.91
N ASP A 349 15.41 2.20 -8.90
CA ASP A 349 14.63 3.43 -8.69
C ASP A 349 13.11 3.22 -8.78
N TYR A 350 12.66 2.05 -9.26
CA TYR A 350 11.27 1.62 -9.24
C TYR A 350 11.14 0.12 -9.60
N PRO A 351 10.25 -0.64 -8.96
CA PRO A 351 9.55 -0.33 -7.70
C PRO A 351 10.49 -0.33 -6.48
N LEU A 352 10.09 0.34 -5.41
CA LEU A 352 10.86 0.47 -4.17
C LEU A 352 10.60 -0.66 -3.18
N SER A 353 9.40 -1.27 -3.22
CA SER A 353 9.01 -2.35 -2.32
C SER A 353 8.99 -3.71 -3.02
N TRP A 354 9.42 -4.74 -2.31
CA TRP A 354 9.38 -6.13 -2.78
C TRP A 354 9.10 -7.12 -1.66
N GLN A 355 8.83 -8.36 -2.09
CA GLN A 355 8.94 -9.57 -1.29
C GLN A 355 9.57 -10.68 -2.16
N GLN A 356 10.31 -11.59 -1.56
CA GLN A 356 10.98 -12.67 -2.28
C GLN A 356 10.81 -14.04 -1.63
N ARG A 357 10.71 -15.08 -2.47
CA ARG A 357 10.66 -16.51 -2.09
C ARG A 357 9.56 -16.90 -1.09
N ASP A 358 8.47 -16.15 -1.07
CA ASP A 358 7.28 -16.52 -0.32
C ASP A 358 6.64 -17.78 -0.92
N ILE A 359 6.22 -18.71 -0.06
CA ILE A 359 5.69 -19.99 -0.51
C ILE A 359 4.26 -19.89 -1.05
N ASP A 360 3.51 -18.88 -0.61
CA ASP A 360 2.10 -18.67 -0.94
C ASP A 360 1.92 -17.79 -2.19
N ALA A 361 3.00 -17.15 -2.67
CA ALA A 361 3.02 -16.35 -3.88
C ALA A 361 2.97 -17.19 -5.19
N HIS A 362 2.04 -16.86 -6.08
CA HIS A 362 1.97 -17.43 -7.43
C HIS A 362 2.87 -16.67 -8.43
N TYR A 363 4.18 -16.86 -8.31
CA TYR A 363 5.18 -16.18 -9.16
C TYR A 363 4.98 -16.24 -10.68
N PRO A 364 4.38 -17.28 -11.31
CA PRO A 364 4.12 -17.26 -12.75
C PRO A 364 3.33 -16.04 -13.23
N GLY A 365 2.52 -15.41 -12.37
CA GLY A 365 1.81 -14.16 -12.69
C GLY A 365 2.72 -12.98 -13.05
N LEU A 366 3.99 -13.00 -12.65
CA LEU A 366 4.98 -11.96 -12.98
C LEU A 366 5.54 -12.07 -14.40
N THR A 367 5.17 -13.10 -15.16
CA THR A 367 5.65 -13.29 -16.55
C THR A 367 5.32 -12.08 -17.43
N VAL A 368 4.24 -11.36 -17.13
CA VAL A 368 3.85 -10.11 -17.83
C VAL A 368 4.87 -8.99 -17.63
N LEU A 369 5.57 -8.97 -16.48
CA LEU A 369 6.62 -8.00 -16.16
C LEU A 369 7.96 -8.46 -16.70
N ASP A 370 8.48 -9.58 -16.21
CA ASP A 370 9.74 -10.16 -16.67
C ASP A 370 9.91 -11.61 -16.17
N ARG A 371 10.55 -12.46 -16.98
CA ARG A 371 10.81 -13.86 -16.62
C ARG A 371 11.88 -14.00 -15.54
N GLU A 372 12.80 -13.05 -15.42
CA GLU A 372 13.83 -13.08 -14.37
C GLU A 372 13.20 -12.92 -12.98
N LEU A 373 12.11 -12.16 -12.84
CA LEU A 373 11.36 -12.07 -11.58
C LEU A 373 10.77 -13.40 -11.15
N VAL A 374 10.23 -14.16 -12.10
CA VAL A 374 9.68 -15.51 -11.85
C VAL A 374 10.79 -16.45 -11.37
N LYS A 375 11.94 -16.41 -12.06
CA LYS A 375 13.10 -17.26 -11.75
C LYS A 375 13.70 -16.95 -10.37
N GLN A 376 13.81 -15.66 -10.04
CA GLN A 376 14.36 -15.20 -8.76
C GLN A 376 13.33 -15.22 -7.63
N LYS A 377 12.05 -15.47 -7.95
CA LYS A 377 10.91 -15.42 -7.05
C LYS A 377 10.78 -14.06 -6.34
N ILE A 378 10.88 -12.96 -7.08
CA ILE A 378 10.79 -11.59 -6.53
C ILE A 378 9.48 -10.96 -7.00
N ALA A 379 8.59 -10.63 -6.06
CA ALA A 379 7.33 -9.95 -6.32
C ALA A 379 7.49 -8.43 -6.11
N PHE A 380 7.18 -7.68 -7.17
CA PHE A 380 7.18 -6.22 -7.20
C PHE A 380 5.82 -5.66 -7.63
N PRO A 381 5.34 -4.55 -7.04
CA PRO A 381 5.68 -4.05 -5.69
C PRO A 381 5.05 -4.93 -4.58
N HIS A 382 5.42 -4.76 -3.31
CA HIS A 382 4.77 -5.45 -2.18
C HIS A 382 4.12 -4.45 -1.21
N ALA A 383 2.81 -4.55 -1.03
CA ALA A 383 1.99 -3.53 -0.38
C ALA A 383 2.31 -3.33 1.11
N TRP A 384 2.57 -4.40 1.88
CA TRP A 384 2.97 -4.24 3.28
C TRP A 384 4.35 -3.56 3.39
N HIS A 385 5.29 -3.91 2.52
CA HIS A 385 6.60 -3.26 2.54
C HIS A 385 6.52 -1.78 2.15
N ALA A 386 5.78 -1.46 1.10
CA ALA A 386 5.49 -0.07 0.76
C ALA A 386 4.82 0.68 1.92
N ALA A 387 3.89 0.04 2.63
CA ALA A 387 3.18 0.64 3.75
C ALA A 387 4.09 0.94 4.96
N GLU A 388 4.93 0.00 5.39
CA GLU A 388 5.88 0.24 6.50
C GLU A 388 6.86 1.36 6.17
N MET A 389 7.43 1.36 4.95
CA MET A 389 8.28 2.46 4.50
C MET A 389 7.52 3.80 4.51
N PHE A 390 6.30 3.80 3.98
CA PHE A 390 5.49 5.01 3.90
C PHE A 390 5.17 5.58 5.27
N LEU A 391 4.73 4.74 6.20
CA LEU A 391 4.30 5.16 7.53
C LEU A 391 5.49 5.78 8.29
N LEU A 392 6.70 5.21 8.19
CA LEU A 392 7.88 5.73 8.90
C LEU A 392 8.29 7.09 8.37
N LEU A 393 8.39 7.18 7.04
CA LEU A 393 8.85 8.38 6.37
C LEU A 393 7.82 9.51 6.41
N ASN A 394 6.54 9.19 6.59
CA ASN A 394 5.47 10.17 6.72
C ASN A 394 5.30 10.69 8.16
N GLU A 395 5.84 10.02 9.17
CA GLU A 395 5.89 10.53 10.55
C GLU A 395 7.03 11.55 10.74
N LYS A 396 8.10 11.42 9.95
CA LYS A 396 9.22 12.37 9.84
C LYS A 396 8.83 13.60 9.04
#